data_AF-A0A6S6W4X8-F1
#
_entry.id   AF-A0A6S6W4X8-F1
#
_cell.length_a   1.000
_cell.length_b   1.000
_cell.length_c   1.000
_cell.angle_alpha   90.00
_cell.angle_beta   90.00
_cell.angle_gamma   90.00
#
_symmetry.space_group_name_H-M   'P 1'
#
loop_
_entity.id
_entity.type
_entity.pdbx_description
1 polymer ?
#
loop_
_entity_poly.entity_id
_entity_poly.type
_entity_poly.pdbx_seq_one_letter_code
_entity_poly.pdbx_strand_id
1 'polypeptide(L)'
;MVTETKTYHDLNNVTAYNSNCSAYSKSTGSGSASPRVPHPELSGTDLTLARKLPYHVGFTTIATRHEPNEPFGTGYDTDDPPVLGDCETLSQLDYCLSNPSVGRNLLHQDTKDLKITAIIRTGCNRGAQLVVVNDDMVAKVYDPLFYNPSEDCHFGEDVVATANSDYCHEAAAYHELQKSPAAQEVTPAFYGTWTINVDTLKREGDQLWKYTRQVPVILIEYVRGFTMTDINPQVLNEQLRSSVVKKALESESLIFHAGVNHGDMHPRNIIVVGFRSDLVHDAPKEVIVKVIDFNVAEVYLHPKCANADIKRSIMERMQAWSLKLPSPFMRFYHSLNGFVWEGWCPNDDPESDNQGSSLWLWNQFKCDERYIPVVWDPTHPWKRPKYVELENTSPVSSDSGIEVDMEEPKKREWIEAVEMTD
;
A
#
# COMPACT_ATOMS: atom_id res chain seq x y z
N MET A 1 -30.33 21.64 -37.55
CA MET A 1 -29.61 22.45 -36.55
C MET A 1 -29.18 21.49 -35.45
N VAL A 2 -27.94 21.02 -35.57
CA VAL A 2 -27.31 20.08 -34.64
C VAL A 2 -26.21 20.89 -33.97
N THR A 3 -26.33 21.13 -32.68
CA THR A 3 -25.32 21.83 -31.89
C THR A 3 -24.42 20.81 -31.21
N GLU A 4 -23.21 20.71 -31.74
CA GLU A 4 -22.07 20.03 -31.13
C GLU A 4 -21.69 20.72 -29.81
N THR A 5 -21.74 19.99 -28.70
CA THR A 5 -21.02 20.35 -27.48
C THR A 5 -19.67 19.65 -27.48
N LYS A 6 -18.63 20.39 -27.86
CA LYS A 6 -17.23 20.03 -27.65
C LYS A 6 -16.91 20.10 -26.16
N THR A 7 -16.69 18.97 -25.53
CA THR A 7 -16.06 18.88 -24.21
C THR A 7 -14.55 19.05 -24.36
N TYR A 8 -14.05 20.14 -23.80
CA TYR A 8 -12.62 20.41 -23.60
C TYR A 8 -12.08 19.48 -22.50
N HIS A 9 -11.16 18.58 -22.86
CA HIS A 9 -10.23 17.97 -21.92
C HIS A 9 -8.82 18.12 -22.48
N ASP A 10 -8.25 19.30 -22.24
CA ASP A 10 -6.82 19.58 -22.36
C ASP A 10 -6.29 19.75 -20.94
N LEU A 11 -5.65 18.71 -20.40
CA LEU A 11 -4.78 18.77 -19.23
C LEU A 11 -3.57 17.85 -19.48
N ASN A 12 -2.76 18.24 -20.46
CA ASN A 12 -1.35 17.87 -20.50
C ASN A 12 -0.61 18.80 -19.52
N ASN A 13 -0.24 18.27 -18.36
CA ASN A 13 0.98 18.61 -17.59
C ASN A 13 0.90 17.95 -16.21
N VAL A 14 1.19 16.64 -16.16
CA VAL A 14 1.57 15.99 -14.90
C VAL A 14 3.09 15.91 -14.92
N THR A 15 3.74 16.89 -14.30
CA THR A 15 5.15 16.82 -13.94
C THR A 15 5.35 15.65 -12.99
N ALA A 16 6.19 14.70 -13.39
CA ALA A 16 6.69 13.64 -12.53
C ALA A 16 7.38 14.28 -11.32
N TYR A 17 6.80 14.12 -10.13
CA TYR A 17 7.45 14.47 -8.88
C TYR A 17 8.10 13.22 -8.29
N ASN A 18 9.43 13.21 -8.35
CA ASN A 18 10.30 12.32 -7.59
C ASN A 18 10.13 12.64 -6.10
N SER A 19 9.62 11.69 -5.34
CA SER A 19 9.69 11.69 -3.88
C SER A 19 11.09 11.22 -3.45
N ASN A 20 12.06 12.15 -3.50
CA ASN A 20 13.32 12.02 -2.77
C ASN A 20 13.19 12.78 -1.45
N CYS A 21 12.94 12.08 -0.35
CA CYS A 21 13.21 12.61 0.98
C CYS A 21 14.67 12.33 1.33
N SER A 22 15.46 13.40 1.40
CA SER A 22 16.88 13.38 1.74
C SER A 22 17.11 12.93 3.18
N ALA A 23 18.02 11.98 3.38
CA ALA A 23 18.84 11.95 4.58
C ALA A 23 20.15 12.70 4.27
N TYR A 24 20.38 13.78 5.01
CA TYR A 24 21.65 14.50 5.07
C TYR A 24 22.72 13.60 5.70
N SER A 25 23.81 13.33 5.00
CA SER A 25 25.11 13.10 5.64
C SER A 25 26.22 13.71 4.79
N LYS A 26 26.91 14.70 5.37
CA LYS A 26 28.18 15.20 4.86
C LYS A 26 29.27 14.24 5.32
N SER A 27 30.02 13.64 4.40
CA SER A 27 31.40 13.26 4.67
C SER A 27 32.26 13.42 3.42
N THR A 28 33.21 14.34 3.53
CA THR A 28 34.39 14.48 2.68
C THR A 28 35.28 13.25 2.80
N GLY A 29 35.69 12.66 1.67
CA GLY A 29 36.69 11.58 1.66
C GLY A 29 37.01 11.11 0.25
N SER A 30 38.27 11.29 -0.15
CA SER A 30 38.83 11.01 -1.46
C SER A 30 39.17 9.53 -1.69
N GLY A 31 38.90 9.04 -2.91
CA GLY A 31 39.78 8.10 -3.64
C GLY A 31 39.58 6.60 -3.42
N SER A 32 39.00 5.91 -4.41
CA SER A 32 39.74 5.04 -5.35
C SER A 32 38.73 4.30 -6.24
N ALA A 33 38.84 4.49 -7.55
CA ALA A 33 37.97 3.84 -8.54
C ALA A 33 38.50 2.42 -8.80
N SER A 34 37.71 1.41 -8.46
CA SER A 34 37.88 0.06 -9.03
C SER A 34 37.21 -0.02 -10.41
N PRO A 35 37.72 -0.87 -11.33
CA PRO A 35 37.37 -0.81 -12.74
C PRO A 35 35.95 -1.33 -12.97
N ARG A 36 35.11 -0.50 -13.61
CA ARG A 36 33.82 -0.92 -14.16
C ARG A 36 34.03 -2.02 -15.18
N VAL A 37 33.47 -3.20 -14.93
CA VAL A 37 33.20 -4.18 -15.99
C VAL A 37 32.03 -3.61 -16.81
N PRO A 38 32.17 -3.39 -18.13
CA PRO A 38 31.05 -2.94 -18.95
C PRO A 38 30.02 -4.06 -19.03
N HIS A 39 28.81 -3.83 -18.52
CA HIS A 39 27.66 -4.67 -18.87
C HIS A 39 27.48 -4.61 -20.39
N PRO A 40 27.15 -5.73 -21.06
CA PRO A 40 26.87 -5.72 -22.49
C PRO A 40 25.68 -4.80 -22.75
N GLU A 41 25.92 -3.65 -23.38
CA GLU A 41 24.88 -2.74 -23.85
C GLU A 41 23.99 -3.49 -24.85
N LEU A 42 22.81 -3.91 -24.38
CA LEU A 42 21.75 -4.39 -25.26
C LEU A 42 21.28 -3.25 -26.14
N SER A 43 21.17 -3.51 -27.45
CA SER A 43 20.67 -2.54 -28.41
C SER A 43 19.27 -2.03 -28.02
N GLY A 44 19.03 -0.71 -28.13
CA GLY A 44 17.77 -0.07 -27.74
C GLY A 44 16.50 -0.56 -28.44
N THR A 45 16.63 -1.42 -29.46
CA THR A 45 15.53 -2.03 -30.22
C THR A 45 14.89 -3.26 -29.55
N ASP A 46 15.61 -3.99 -28.68
CA ASP A 46 15.04 -5.17 -28.00
C ASP A 46 14.33 -4.82 -26.69
N LEU A 47 14.84 -3.82 -25.95
CA LEU A 47 14.15 -3.25 -24.79
C LEU A 47 12.80 -2.62 -25.15
N THR A 48 12.70 -2.02 -26.34
CA THR A 48 11.47 -1.37 -26.82
C THR A 48 10.40 -2.35 -27.30
N LEU A 49 10.79 -3.54 -27.78
CA LEU A 49 9.84 -4.59 -28.17
C LEU A 49 9.33 -5.39 -26.96
N ALA A 50 10.23 -5.77 -26.04
CA ALA A 50 9.90 -6.53 -24.84
C ALA A 50 9.01 -5.76 -23.86
N ARG A 51 9.21 -4.43 -23.75
CA ARG A 51 8.42 -3.55 -22.88
C ARG A 51 7.22 -2.91 -23.58
N LYS A 52 6.79 -3.44 -24.75
CA LYS A 52 5.55 -2.98 -25.36
C LYS A 52 4.39 -3.30 -24.40
N LEU A 53 3.86 -2.26 -23.78
CA LEU A 53 2.83 -2.36 -22.75
C LEU A 53 1.57 -3.08 -23.29
N PRO A 54 1.24 -4.29 -22.79
CA PRO A 54 0.13 -5.07 -23.32
C PRO A 54 -1.23 -4.55 -22.80
N TYR A 55 -1.22 -3.81 -21.69
CA TYR A 55 -2.42 -3.35 -20.99
C TYR A 55 -2.97 -2.06 -21.61
N HIS A 56 -3.72 -2.21 -22.70
CA HIS A 56 -4.38 -1.09 -23.41
C HIS A 56 -5.88 -1.33 -23.56
N VAL A 57 -6.65 -0.26 -23.77
CA VAL A 57 -8.10 -0.34 -23.99
C VAL A 57 -8.41 -1.26 -25.17
N GLY A 58 -9.34 -2.19 -24.97
CA GLY A 58 -9.71 -3.21 -25.94
C GLY A 58 -8.94 -4.53 -25.81
N PHE A 59 -7.86 -4.59 -25.02
CA PHE A 59 -7.19 -5.85 -24.69
C PHE A 59 -8.16 -6.80 -23.98
N THR A 60 -8.18 -8.06 -24.42
CA THR A 60 -9.01 -9.11 -23.85
C THR A 60 -8.16 -10.29 -23.41
N THR A 61 -8.48 -10.88 -22.27
CA THR A 61 -7.83 -12.11 -21.78
C THR A 61 -8.79 -12.94 -20.94
N ILE A 62 -8.44 -14.20 -20.74
CA ILE A 62 -9.15 -15.10 -19.83
C ILE A 62 -8.36 -15.14 -18.52
N ALA A 63 -9.00 -14.71 -17.45
CA ALA A 63 -8.48 -14.85 -16.09
C ALA A 63 -8.88 -16.21 -15.52
N THR A 64 -7.96 -16.90 -14.87
CA THR A 64 -8.21 -18.17 -14.16
C THR A 64 -8.04 -17.94 -12.67
N ARG A 65 -9.02 -18.34 -11.85
CA ARG A 65 -8.91 -18.19 -10.39
C ARG A 65 -7.79 -19.08 -9.84
N HIS A 66 -7.09 -18.58 -8.82
CA HIS A 66 -6.13 -19.38 -8.08
C HIS A 66 -6.07 -18.95 -6.62
N GLU A 67 -5.40 -19.76 -5.80
CA GLU A 67 -5.08 -19.41 -4.41
C GLU A 67 -3.73 -18.68 -4.37
N PRO A 68 -3.64 -17.49 -3.73
CA PRO A 68 -2.37 -16.80 -3.58
C PRO A 68 -1.41 -17.64 -2.72
N ASN A 69 -0.09 -17.39 -2.87
CA ASN A 69 0.88 -17.91 -1.92
C ASN A 69 0.69 -17.25 -0.55
N GLU A 70 1.29 -17.85 0.48
CA GLU A 70 1.38 -17.20 1.79
C GLU A 70 2.12 -15.86 1.64
N PRO A 71 1.67 -14.78 2.33
CA PRO A 71 2.38 -13.51 2.35
C PRO A 71 3.78 -13.69 2.93
N PHE A 72 4.75 -12.97 2.37
CA PHE A 72 6.17 -13.04 2.69
C PHE A 72 6.82 -11.66 2.53
N GLY A 73 8.03 -11.51 3.08
CA GLY A 73 8.71 -10.23 3.17
C GLY A 73 8.40 -9.49 4.46
N THR A 74 8.46 -8.16 4.43
CA THR A 74 8.33 -7.33 5.65
C THR A 74 7.01 -7.61 6.37
N GLY A 75 7.10 -7.99 7.65
CA GLY A 75 5.94 -8.28 8.50
C GLY A 75 5.54 -9.76 8.61
N TYR A 76 6.22 -10.66 7.87
CA TYR A 76 5.92 -12.10 7.86
C TYR A 76 7.18 -12.97 8.03
N ASP A 77 7.02 -14.13 8.67
CA ASP A 77 8.06 -15.16 8.88
C ASP A 77 8.11 -16.19 7.73
N THR A 78 7.42 -15.93 6.63
CA THR A 78 7.50 -16.77 5.43
C THR A 78 8.80 -16.44 4.71
N ASP A 79 9.58 -17.48 4.41
CA ASP A 79 10.80 -17.33 3.62
C ASP A 79 10.49 -16.70 2.25
N ASP A 80 11.40 -15.86 1.78
CA ASP A 80 11.33 -15.33 0.42
C ASP A 80 11.39 -16.46 -0.61
N PRO A 81 10.66 -16.35 -1.74
CA PRO A 81 10.73 -17.34 -2.80
C PRO A 81 12.17 -17.46 -3.33
N PRO A 82 12.61 -18.68 -3.70
CA PRO A 82 13.96 -18.88 -4.20
C PRO A 82 14.15 -18.14 -5.52
N VAL A 83 15.24 -17.37 -5.61
CA VAL A 83 15.65 -16.67 -6.81
C VAL A 83 16.30 -17.65 -7.79
N LEU A 84 15.68 -17.84 -8.97
CA LEU A 84 16.17 -18.68 -10.05
C LEU A 84 16.88 -17.82 -11.10
N GLY A 85 18.19 -17.73 -10.99
CA GLY A 85 19.02 -16.97 -11.93
C GLY A 85 19.50 -15.66 -11.34
N ASP A 86 20.49 -15.07 -12.00
CA ASP A 86 21.21 -13.92 -11.47
C ASP A 86 20.64 -12.62 -12.08
N CYS A 87 20.05 -11.80 -11.21
CA CYS A 87 19.47 -10.51 -11.58
C CYS A 87 20.52 -9.49 -12.07
N GLU A 88 21.82 -9.71 -11.78
CA GLU A 88 22.93 -8.88 -12.26
C GLU A 88 23.30 -9.15 -13.72
N THR A 89 23.01 -10.37 -14.21
CA THR A 89 23.46 -10.82 -15.53
C THR A 89 22.32 -10.98 -16.55
N LEU A 90 21.09 -11.20 -16.08
CA LEU A 90 19.93 -11.35 -16.96
C LEU A 90 19.26 -10.00 -17.28
N SER A 91 18.72 -9.88 -18.49
CA SER A 91 17.76 -8.81 -18.76
C SER A 91 16.52 -9.00 -17.88
N GLN A 92 15.80 -7.93 -17.53
CA GLN A 92 14.58 -8.04 -16.71
C GLN A 92 13.56 -9.02 -17.32
N LEU A 93 13.43 -9.07 -18.65
CA LEU A 93 12.55 -10.05 -19.31
C LEU A 93 13.05 -11.48 -19.11
N ASP A 94 14.34 -11.74 -19.31
CA ASP A 94 14.91 -13.09 -19.12
C ASP A 94 14.81 -13.53 -17.67
N TYR A 95 15.01 -12.59 -16.76
CA TYR A 95 14.86 -12.81 -15.33
C TYR A 95 13.41 -13.17 -14.98
N CYS A 96 12.42 -12.42 -15.48
CA CYS A 96 11.00 -12.72 -15.30
C CYS A 96 10.60 -14.07 -15.94
N LEU A 97 11.18 -14.42 -17.09
CA LEU A 97 10.92 -15.71 -17.76
C LEU A 97 11.52 -16.89 -16.99
N SER A 98 12.65 -16.68 -16.30
CA SER A 98 13.30 -17.70 -15.46
C SER A 98 12.64 -17.85 -14.09
N ASN A 99 11.92 -16.82 -13.64
CA ASN A 99 11.23 -16.75 -12.34
C ASN A 99 9.72 -16.51 -12.52
N PRO A 100 8.95 -17.49 -13.01
CA PRO A 100 7.52 -17.29 -13.22
C PRO A 100 6.79 -17.11 -11.88
N SER A 101 6.03 -16.01 -11.77
CA SER A 101 5.10 -15.75 -10.66
C SER A 101 3.94 -16.75 -10.71
N VAL A 102 3.97 -17.79 -9.87
CA VAL A 102 2.88 -18.78 -9.82
C VAL A 102 2.29 -18.86 -8.40
N GLY A 103 0.99 -18.60 -8.29
CA GLY A 103 0.21 -18.93 -7.10
C GLY A 103 -0.13 -20.42 -7.04
N ARG A 104 -0.54 -20.92 -5.87
CA ARG A 104 -0.89 -22.34 -5.71
C ARG A 104 -2.24 -22.62 -6.36
N ASN A 105 -2.44 -23.90 -6.72
CA ASN A 105 -3.75 -24.48 -7.01
C ASN A 105 -4.58 -23.69 -8.06
N LEU A 106 -4.16 -23.74 -9.33
CA LEU A 106 -4.97 -23.19 -10.42
C LEU A 106 -6.34 -23.90 -10.45
N LEU A 107 -7.40 -23.13 -10.21
CA LEU A 107 -8.77 -23.60 -10.29
C LEU A 107 -9.23 -23.46 -11.74
N HIS A 108 -8.70 -24.30 -12.63
CA HIS A 108 -8.92 -24.22 -14.08
C HIS A 108 -10.38 -24.18 -14.55
N GLN A 109 -11.32 -24.52 -13.67
CA GLN A 109 -12.76 -24.51 -13.94
C GLN A 109 -13.43 -23.16 -13.62
N ASP A 110 -12.78 -22.28 -12.86
CA ASP A 110 -13.27 -20.94 -12.53
C ASP A 110 -12.49 -19.90 -13.35
N THR A 111 -13.09 -19.51 -14.47
CA THR A 111 -12.53 -18.54 -15.40
C THR A 111 -13.45 -17.33 -15.58
N LYS A 112 -12.85 -16.20 -15.93
CA LYS A 112 -13.57 -14.95 -16.21
C LYS A 112 -12.97 -14.26 -17.42
N ASP A 113 -13.81 -13.91 -18.39
CA ASP A 113 -13.41 -13.07 -19.52
C ASP A 113 -13.23 -11.63 -19.05
N LEU A 114 -12.05 -11.08 -19.30
CA LEU A 114 -11.71 -9.70 -18.97
C LEU A 114 -11.47 -8.92 -20.25
N LYS A 115 -12.08 -7.74 -20.34
CA LYS A 115 -11.80 -6.74 -21.38
C LYS A 115 -11.42 -5.42 -20.73
N ILE A 116 -10.25 -4.88 -21.07
CA ILE A 116 -9.84 -3.56 -20.62
C ILE A 116 -10.71 -2.50 -21.29
N THR A 117 -11.37 -1.69 -20.48
CA THR A 117 -12.34 -0.65 -20.89
C THR A 117 -11.83 0.75 -20.63
N ALA A 118 -10.99 0.93 -19.59
CA ALA A 118 -10.28 2.17 -19.34
C ALA A 118 -8.92 1.90 -18.67
N ILE A 119 -8.04 2.89 -18.70
CA ILE A 119 -6.72 2.85 -18.06
C ILE A 119 -6.75 3.78 -16.85
N ILE A 120 -6.35 3.28 -15.68
CA ILE A 120 -6.14 4.11 -14.48
C ILE A 120 -4.66 4.49 -14.40
N ARG A 121 -3.77 3.48 -14.44
CA ARG A 121 -2.32 3.68 -14.36
C ARG A 121 -1.58 2.50 -14.99
N THR A 122 -0.85 2.73 -16.06
CA THR A 122 -0.02 1.70 -16.70
C THR A 122 1.31 2.30 -17.16
N GLY A 123 2.35 1.48 -17.27
CA GLY A 123 3.66 1.88 -17.77
C GLY A 123 4.80 1.23 -17.01
N CYS A 124 6.02 1.47 -17.51
CA CYS A 124 7.25 1.01 -16.86
C CYS A 124 7.45 1.72 -15.51
N ASN A 125 8.00 1.00 -14.55
CA ASN A 125 8.35 1.49 -13.22
C ASN A 125 7.14 2.07 -12.46
N ARG A 126 5.96 1.46 -12.65
CA ARG A 126 4.70 1.86 -12.00
C ARG A 126 4.20 0.87 -10.96
N GLY A 127 4.98 -0.18 -10.67
CA GLY A 127 4.54 -1.32 -9.87
C GLY A 127 3.36 -2.01 -10.53
N ALA A 128 2.34 -2.35 -9.74
CA ALA A 128 1.10 -2.92 -10.26
C ALA A 128 0.42 -2.00 -11.28
N GLN A 129 0.01 -2.60 -12.40
CA GLN A 129 -0.71 -1.95 -13.49
C GLN A 129 -2.21 -1.93 -13.14
N LEU A 130 -2.85 -0.77 -13.29
CA LEU A 130 -4.23 -0.52 -12.90
C LEU A 130 -5.07 -0.24 -14.14
N VAL A 131 -6.04 -1.11 -14.42
CA VAL A 131 -6.94 -0.98 -15.55
C VAL A 131 -8.37 -1.29 -15.14
N VAL A 132 -9.33 -0.58 -15.74
CA VAL A 132 -10.76 -0.90 -15.57
C VAL A 132 -11.10 -2.02 -16.55
N VAL A 133 -11.71 -3.10 -16.06
CA VAL A 133 -12.16 -4.23 -16.85
C VAL A 133 -13.67 -4.38 -16.76
N ASN A 134 -14.30 -4.69 -17.89
CA ASN A 134 -15.75 -4.90 -18.00
C ASN A 134 -16.60 -3.74 -17.42
N ASP A 135 -16.08 -2.50 -17.45
CA ASP A 135 -16.71 -1.24 -17.02
C ASP A 135 -16.99 -1.08 -15.51
N ASP A 136 -16.83 -2.12 -14.71
CA ASP A 136 -17.25 -2.16 -13.29
C ASP A 136 -16.22 -2.74 -12.31
N MET A 137 -15.10 -3.26 -12.82
CA MET A 137 -14.02 -3.82 -12.01
C MET A 137 -12.69 -3.12 -12.28
N VAL A 138 -11.82 -3.08 -11.28
CA VAL A 138 -10.40 -2.77 -11.46
C VAL A 138 -9.62 -4.08 -11.42
N ALA A 139 -8.80 -4.29 -12.45
CA ALA A 139 -7.75 -5.29 -12.43
C ALA A 139 -6.44 -4.63 -11.97
N LYS A 140 -5.94 -5.06 -10.82
CA LYS A 140 -4.58 -4.82 -10.35
C LYS A 140 -3.69 -5.94 -10.86
N VAL A 141 -2.85 -5.65 -11.84
CA VAL A 141 -1.99 -6.62 -12.52
C VAL A 141 -0.56 -6.48 -12.01
N TYR A 142 -0.06 -7.50 -11.32
CA TYR A 142 1.26 -7.52 -10.68
C TYR A 142 2.27 -8.14 -11.64
N ASP A 143 2.61 -7.38 -12.68
CA ASP A 143 3.54 -7.83 -13.71
C ASP A 143 4.98 -7.38 -13.40
N PRO A 144 5.88 -8.28 -12.98
CA PRO A 144 7.25 -7.93 -12.59
C PRO A 144 8.05 -7.25 -13.72
N LEU A 145 7.67 -7.44 -14.98
CA LEU A 145 8.34 -6.81 -16.12
C LEU A 145 8.19 -5.28 -16.15
N PHE A 146 7.16 -4.76 -15.48
CA PHE A 146 6.88 -3.32 -15.39
C PHE A 146 7.15 -2.73 -13.99
N TYR A 147 7.67 -3.54 -13.08
CA TYR A 147 8.21 -3.07 -11.81
C TYR A 147 9.53 -2.33 -12.02
N ASN A 148 9.83 -1.41 -11.12
CA ASN A 148 11.08 -0.65 -11.17
C ASN A 148 12.23 -1.58 -10.75
N PRO A 149 13.19 -1.91 -11.64
CA PRO A 149 14.39 -2.59 -11.21
C PRO A 149 15.17 -1.64 -10.30
N SER A 150 15.45 -2.04 -9.05
CA SER A 150 16.39 -1.29 -8.22
C SER A 150 17.74 -1.23 -8.93
N GLU A 151 18.37 -0.05 -8.99
CA GLU A 151 19.69 0.10 -9.61
C GLU A 151 20.77 -0.71 -8.85
N ASP A 152 20.53 -1.03 -7.58
CA ASP A 152 21.40 -1.85 -6.72
C ASP A 152 20.70 -3.16 -6.33
N CYS A 153 20.78 -4.17 -7.20
CA CYS A 153 20.48 -5.56 -6.85
C CYS A 153 21.32 -6.07 -5.65
N HIS A 154 22.45 -5.44 -5.36
CA HIS A 154 23.26 -5.70 -4.17
C HIS A 154 22.55 -5.33 -2.84
N PHE A 155 21.51 -4.50 -2.87
CA PHE A 155 20.70 -4.11 -1.71
C PHE A 155 19.25 -4.66 -1.72
N GLY A 156 18.93 -5.58 -2.64
CA GLY A 156 17.96 -6.63 -2.35
C GLY A 156 16.48 -6.41 -2.71
N GLU A 157 16.13 -5.64 -3.76
CA GLU A 157 14.76 -5.66 -4.29
C GLU A 157 14.70 -6.30 -5.68
N ASP A 158 14.57 -7.62 -5.68
CA ASP A 158 14.19 -8.40 -6.86
C ASP A 158 12.77 -8.01 -7.32
N VAL A 159 12.63 -7.51 -8.54
CA VAL A 159 11.33 -7.13 -9.14
C VAL A 159 10.27 -8.23 -9.10
N VAL A 160 10.67 -9.50 -9.21
CA VAL A 160 9.76 -10.65 -9.11
C VAL A 160 9.33 -10.86 -7.66
N ALA A 161 10.28 -10.83 -6.73
CA ALA A 161 9.99 -10.92 -5.30
C ALA A 161 9.09 -9.75 -4.84
N THR A 162 9.40 -8.51 -5.23
CA THR A 162 8.61 -7.31 -4.90
C THR A 162 7.19 -7.40 -5.45
N ALA A 163 7.02 -7.73 -6.74
CA ALA A 163 5.68 -7.87 -7.32
C ALA A 163 4.87 -9.00 -6.67
N ASN A 164 5.53 -10.12 -6.33
CA ASN A 164 4.89 -11.23 -5.65
C ASN A 164 4.54 -10.90 -4.19
N SER A 165 5.39 -10.18 -3.46
CA SER A 165 5.15 -9.75 -2.08
C SER A 165 3.97 -8.77 -2.02
N ASP A 166 3.98 -7.73 -2.87
CA ASP A 166 2.87 -6.79 -3.06
C ASP A 166 1.54 -7.52 -3.30
N TYR A 167 1.55 -8.48 -4.23
CA TYR A 167 0.38 -9.29 -4.57
C TYR A 167 -0.10 -10.12 -3.38
N CYS A 168 0.80 -10.83 -2.67
CA CYS A 168 0.43 -11.73 -1.59
C CYS A 168 -0.05 -10.97 -0.35
N HIS A 169 0.55 -9.82 -0.03
CA HIS A 169 0.10 -8.93 1.03
C HIS A 169 -1.32 -8.43 0.78
N GLU A 170 -1.59 -7.92 -0.42
CA GLU A 170 -2.91 -7.38 -0.75
C GLU A 170 -3.97 -8.47 -0.82
N ALA A 171 -3.64 -9.62 -1.42
CA ALA A 171 -4.54 -10.76 -1.45
C ALA A 171 -4.89 -11.24 -0.03
N ALA A 172 -3.89 -11.39 0.85
CA ALA A 172 -4.11 -11.76 2.25
C ALA A 172 -4.99 -10.74 2.99
N ALA A 173 -4.73 -9.45 2.80
CA ALA A 173 -5.52 -8.38 3.38
C ALA A 173 -6.99 -8.45 2.95
N TYR A 174 -7.27 -8.51 1.65
CA TYR A 174 -8.66 -8.62 1.17
C TYR A 174 -9.35 -9.88 1.67
N HIS A 175 -8.66 -11.03 1.70
CA HIS A 175 -9.20 -12.27 2.25
C HIS A 175 -9.58 -12.16 3.73
N GLU A 176 -8.76 -11.48 4.55
CA GLU A 176 -9.10 -11.23 5.95
C GLU A 176 -10.29 -10.28 6.08
N LEU A 177 -10.30 -9.18 5.30
CA LEU A 177 -11.36 -8.18 5.33
C LEU A 177 -12.73 -8.76 4.95
N GLN A 178 -12.79 -9.80 4.10
CA GLN A 178 -14.04 -10.50 3.78
C GLN A 178 -14.71 -11.17 5.00
N LYS A 179 -14.00 -11.34 6.12
CA LYS A 179 -14.57 -11.89 7.36
C LYS A 179 -15.32 -10.85 8.20
N SER A 180 -15.18 -9.56 7.88
CA SER A 180 -15.83 -8.46 8.60
C SER A 180 -16.76 -7.66 7.67
N PRO A 181 -18.08 -7.71 7.88
CA PRO A 181 -19.03 -6.89 7.10
C PRO A 181 -18.73 -5.39 7.19
N ALA A 182 -18.34 -4.90 8.38
CA ALA A 182 -18.03 -3.49 8.57
C ALA A 182 -16.78 -3.05 7.80
N ALA A 183 -15.79 -3.94 7.64
CA ALA A 183 -14.61 -3.64 6.82
C ALA A 183 -14.94 -3.66 5.32
N GLN A 184 -15.84 -4.54 4.87
CA GLN A 184 -16.32 -4.58 3.48
C GLN A 184 -17.09 -3.30 3.11
N GLU A 185 -17.79 -2.68 4.05
CA GLU A 185 -18.47 -1.41 3.80
C GLU A 185 -17.50 -0.26 3.46
N VAL A 186 -16.26 -0.30 3.96
CA VAL A 186 -15.26 0.76 3.77
C VAL A 186 -14.14 0.40 2.81
N THR A 187 -14.21 -0.77 2.17
CA THR A 187 -13.25 -1.23 1.16
C THR A 187 -13.98 -1.58 -0.13
N PRO A 188 -13.30 -1.60 -1.30
CA PRO A 188 -13.89 -2.11 -2.53
C PRO A 188 -14.35 -3.56 -2.38
N ALA A 189 -15.45 -3.94 -3.05
CA ALA A 189 -15.80 -5.35 -3.12
C ALA A 189 -14.67 -6.17 -3.76
N PHE A 190 -14.32 -7.31 -3.16
CA PHE A 190 -13.23 -8.17 -3.62
C PHE A 190 -13.80 -9.32 -4.47
N TYR A 191 -13.41 -9.37 -5.75
CA TYR A 191 -13.87 -10.41 -6.69
C TYR A 191 -12.89 -11.59 -6.80
N GLY A 192 -11.80 -11.56 -6.04
CA GLY A 192 -10.85 -12.67 -5.90
C GLY A 192 -9.51 -12.43 -6.56
N THR A 193 -8.70 -13.48 -6.48
CA THR A 193 -7.36 -13.62 -7.01
C THR A 193 -7.35 -14.46 -8.27
N TRP A 194 -6.65 -13.98 -9.28
CA TRP A 194 -6.69 -14.53 -10.63
C TRP A 194 -5.29 -14.51 -11.25
N THR A 195 -5.09 -15.31 -12.29
CA THR A 195 -3.91 -15.22 -13.16
C THR A 195 -4.35 -15.03 -14.60
N ILE A 196 -3.59 -14.26 -15.36
CA ILE A 196 -3.78 -14.07 -16.80
C ILE A 196 -2.52 -14.48 -17.57
N ASN A 197 -2.72 -14.92 -18.80
CA ASN A 197 -1.62 -15.15 -19.73
C ASN A 197 -1.33 -13.86 -20.51
N VAL A 198 -0.07 -13.43 -20.49
CA VAL A 198 0.39 -12.22 -21.18
C VAL A 198 1.50 -12.59 -22.13
N ASP A 199 1.28 -12.32 -23.41
CA ASP A 199 2.25 -12.58 -24.45
C ASP A 199 3.29 -11.47 -24.53
N THR A 200 4.56 -11.84 -24.66
CA THR A 200 5.69 -10.94 -24.80
C THR A 200 6.58 -11.41 -25.94
N LEU A 201 7.10 -10.47 -26.73
CA LEU A 201 8.00 -10.77 -27.83
C LEU A 201 9.45 -10.50 -27.40
N LYS A 202 10.33 -11.44 -27.69
CA LYS A 202 11.78 -11.34 -27.43
C LYS A 202 12.54 -11.72 -28.68
N ARG A 203 13.59 -10.99 -28.99
CA ARG A 203 14.50 -11.34 -30.08
C ARG A 203 15.61 -12.25 -29.57
N GLU A 204 15.91 -13.31 -30.30
CA GLU A 204 17.07 -14.16 -30.08
C GLU A 204 17.82 -14.32 -31.41
N GLY A 205 18.95 -13.64 -31.54
CA GLY A 205 19.64 -13.46 -32.82
C GLY A 205 18.77 -12.72 -33.83
N ASP A 206 18.61 -13.29 -35.04
CA ASP A 206 17.77 -12.71 -36.09
C ASP A 206 16.29 -13.08 -35.96
N GLN A 207 15.92 -13.94 -35.00
CA GLN A 207 14.56 -14.47 -34.86
C GLN A 207 13.77 -13.74 -33.76
N LEU A 208 12.46 -13.59 -33.99
CA LEU A 208 11.54 -13.03 -33.01
C LEU A 208 10.66 -14.15 -32.44
N TRP A 209 10.78 -14.37 -31.14
CA TRP A 209 10.08 -15.42 -30.40
C TRP A 209 8.97 -14.82 -29.55
N LYS A 210 7.89 -15.58 -29.40
CA LYS A 210 6.76 -15.25 -28.56
C LYS A 210 6.79 -16.11 -27.30
N TYR A 211 6.84 -15.46 -26.15
CA TYR A 211 6.77 -16.09 -24.84
C TYR A 211 5.46 -15.70 -24.18
N THR A 212 4.87 -16.62 -23.41
CA THR A 212 3.67 -16.36 -22.61
C THR A 212 4.06 -16.40 -21.15
N ARG A 213 3.72 -15.35 -20.41
CA ARG A 213 3.98 -15.20 -18.98
C ARG A 213 2.65 -15.29 -18.23
N GLN A 214 2.62 -16.01 -17.12
CA GLN A 214 1.51 -15.98 -16.18
C GLN A 214 1.71 -14.79 -15.23
N VAL A 215 0.67 -13.98 -15.10
CA VAL A 215 0.73 -12.74 -14.32
C VAL A 215 -0.40 -12.73 -13.29
N PRO A 216 -0.09 -12.54 -11.99
CA PRO A 216 -1.11 -12.42 -10.95
C PRO A 216 -1.96 -11.16 -11.10
N VAL A 217 -3.25 -11.30 -10.80
CA VAL A 217 -4.26 -10.25 -10.90
C VAL A 217 -5.18 -10.30 -9.69
N ILE A 218 -5.43 -9.14 -9.08
CA ILE A 218 -6.49 -8.95 -8.10
C ILE A 218 -7.63 -8.21 -8.80
N LEU A 219 -8.85 -8.73 -8.69
CA LEU A 219 -10.05 -8.05 -9.18
C LEU A 219 -10.82 -7.46 -8.00
N ILE A 220 -11.08 -6.16 -8.06
CA ILE A 220 -11.86 -5.41 -7.06
C ILE A 220 -12.90 -4.51 -7.74
N GLU A 221 -13.85 -4.01 -6.97
CA GLU A 221 -14.83 -3.01 -7.40
C GLU A 221 -14.16 -1.79 -8.00
N TYR A 222 -14.67 -1.34 -9.15
CA TYR A 222 -14.36 -0.02 -9.66
C TYR A 222 -15.16 1.05 -8.91
N VAL A 223 -14.55 1.59 -7.87
CA VAL A 223 -15.14 2.64 -7.05
C VAL A 223 -15.18 3.96 -7.83
N ARG A 224 -16.40 4.41 -8.16
CA ARG A 224 -16.64 5.67 -8.88
C ARG A 224 -16.52 6.86 -7.93
N GLY A 225 -15.33 7.44 -7.88
CA GLY A 225 -15.03 8.61 -7.07
C GLY A 225 -13.69 9.24 -7.44
N PHE A 226 -13.20 10.11 -6.57
CA PHE A 226 -11.88 10.73 -6.69
C PHE A 226 -11.03 10.34 -5.50
N THR A 227 -9.74 10.14 -5.69
CA THR A 227 -8.85 10.01 -4.53
C THR A 227 -8.83 11.33 -3.77
N MET A 228 -8.52 11.31 -2.47
CA MET A 228 -8.35 12.56 -1.72
C MET A 228 -7.22 13.43 -2.29
N THR A 229 -6.22 12.84 -2.95
CA THR A 229 -5.16 13.60 -3.63
C THR A 229 -5.66 14.32 -4.89
N ASP A 230 -6.66 13.76 -5.58
CA ASP A 230 -7.24 14.39 -6.78
C ASP A 230 -8.22 15.53 -6.44
N ILE A 231 -8.65 15.64 -5.19
CA ILE A 231 -9.56 16.68 -4.72
C ILE A 231 -8.72 17.81 -4.10
N ASN A 232 -8.92 19.05 -4.54
CA ASN A 232 -8.34 20.20 -3.86
C ASN A 232 -9.10 20.47 -2.55
N PRO A 233 -8.51 20.26 -1.36
CA PRO A 233 -9.23 20.44 -0.10
C PRO A 233 -9.50 21.92 0.24
N GLN A 234 -8.85 22.88 -0.43
CA GLN A 234 -9.05 24.30 -0.18
C GLN A 234 -10.32 24.85 -0.81
N VAL A 235 -10.91 24.15 -1.79
CA VAL A 235 -12.22 24.54 -2.35
C VAL A 235 -13.37 24.03 -1.50
N LEU A 236 -13.10 23.21 -0.49
CA LEU A 236 -14.10 22.68 0.42
C LEU A 236 -14.25 23.55 1.65
N ASN A 237 -15.49 23.65 2.13
CA ASN A 237 -15.71 24.20 3.46
C ASN A 237 -15.10 23.27 4.51
N GLU A 238 -14.75 23.86 5.65
CA GLU A 238 -14.05 23.17 6.73
C GLU A 238 -14.83 21.95 7.26
N GLN A 239 -16.15 22.05 7.36
CA GLN A 239 -17.00 20.97 7.86
C GLN A 239 -16.95 19.73 6.96
N LEU A 240 -17.05 19.91 5.64
CA LEU A 240 -16.98 18.81 4.68
C LEU A 240 -15.59 18.20 4.65
N ARG A 241 -14.55 19.04 4.60
CA ARG A 241 -13.15 18.58 4.66
C ARG A 241 -12.89 17.75 5.92
N SER A 242 -13.31 18.25 7.08
CA SER A 242 -13.19 17.55 8.36
C SER A 242 -14.00 16.24 8.37
N SER A 243 -15.16 16.20 7.71
CA SER A 243 -16.00 14.99 7.63
C SER A 243 -15.34 13.91 6.77
N VAL A 244 -14.69 14.28 5.66
CA VAL A 244 -13.93 13.35 4.80
C VAL A 244 -12.77 12.73 5.58
N VAL A 245 -11.93 13.56 6.22
CA VAL A 245 -10.82 13.06 7.03
C VAL A 245 -11.34 12.16 8.15
N LYS A 246 -12.37 12.61 8.90
CA LYS A 246 -12.97 11.81 9.96
C LYS A 246 -13.37 10.43 9.43
N LYS A 247 -14.15 10.36 8.35
CA LYS A 247 -14.60 9.08 7.78
C LYS A 247 -13.45 8.19 7.32
N ALA A 248 -12.37 8.75 6.79
CA ALA A 248 -11.18 7.98 6.42
C ALA A 248 -10.51 7.32 7.64
N LEU A 249 -10.34 8.06 8.74
CA LEU A 249 -9.72 7.52 9.96
C LEU A 249 -10.64 6.53 10.68
N GLU A 250 -11.96 6.75 10.63
CA GLU A 250 -12.95 5.77 11.11
C GLU A 250 -12.88 4.46 10.30
N SER A 251 -12.72 4.56 8.98
CA SER A 251 -12.58 3.41 8.08
C SER A 251 -11.33 2.60 8.39
N GLU A 252 -10.21 3.27 8.68
CA GLU A 252 -8.99 2.61 9.13
C GLU A 252 -9.20 1.83 10.43
N SER A 253 -9.91 2.42 11.40
CA SER A 253 -10.18 1.73 12.66
C SER A 253 -11.02 0.46 12.48
N LEU A 254 -11.94 0.44 11.51
CA LEU A 254 -12.71 -0.75 11.12
C LEU A 254 -11.83 -1.81 10.45
N ILE A 255 -10.94 -1.39 9.54
CA ILE A 255 -9.97 -2.26 8.85
C ILE A 255 -9.02 -2.91 9.87
N PHE A 256 -8.49 -2.10 10.79
CA PHE A 256 -7.63 -2.56 11.88
C PHE A 256 -8.33 -3.54 12.81
N HIS A 257 -9.56 -3.22 13.21
CA HIS A 257 -10.36 -4.12 14.04
C HIS A 257 -10.68 -5.44 13.34
N ALA A 258 -10.76 -5.45 12.01
CA ALA A 258 -10.87 -6.67 11.21
C ALA A 258 -9.57 -7.48 11.10
N GLY A 259 -8.49 -7.05 11.75
CA GLY A 259 -7.22 -7.79 11.79
C GLY A 259 -6.21 -7.38 10.73
N VAL A 260 -6.45 -6.29 9.99
CA VAL A 260 -5.57 -5.81 8.92
C VAL A 260 -5.04 -4.42 9.27
N ASN A 261 -3.72 -4.26 9.30
CA ASN A 261 -3.11 -2.94 9.33
C ASN A 261 -2.70 -2.53 7.93
N HIS A 262 -3.31 -1.46 7.43
CA HIS A 262 -3.09 -1.02 6.05
C HIS A 262 -1.63 -0.64 5.76
N GLY A 263 -0.92 -0.05 6.73
CA GLY A 263 0.50 0.32 6.61
C GLY A 263 0.80 1.58 5.78
N ASP A 264 -0.18 2.10 5.02
CA ASP A 264 0.00 3.22 4.09
C ASP A 264 -1.28 4.06 3.95
N MET A 265 -1.78 4.54 5.09
CA MET A 265 -2.97 5.38 5.15
C MET A 265 -2.64 6.80 4.70
N HIS A 266 -2.66 7.01 3.38
CA HIS A 266 -2.39 8.28 2.72
C HIS A 266 -3.59 8.74 1.89
N PRO A 267 -3.83 10.05 1.70
CA PRO A 267 -4.90 10.56 0.81
C PRO A 267 -5.02 9.88 -0.57
N ARG A 268 -3.90 9.53 -1.21
CA ARG A 268 -3.88 8.82 -2.50
C ARG A 268 -4.54 7.44 -2.48
N ASN A 269 -4.68 6.84 -1.30
CA ASN A 269 -5.23 5.50 -1.08
C ASN A 269 -6.67 5.56 -0.54
N ILE A 270 -7.31 6.74 -0.57
CA ILE A 270 -8.68 6.93 -0.08
C ILE A 270 -9.51 7.56 -1.19
N ILE A 271 -10.52 6.84 -1.66
CA ILE A 271 -11.48 7.33 -2.66
C ILE A 271 -12.69 7.92 -1.94
N VAL A 272 -13.04 9.17 -2.25
CA VAL A 272 -14.29 9.81 -1.83
C VAL A 272 -15.36 9.55 -2.88
N VAL A 273 -16.46 8.92 -2.48
CA VAL A 273 -17.56 8.51 -3.35
C VAL A 273 -18.68 9.54 -3.33
N GLY A 274 -19.32 9.76 -4.49
CA GLY A 274 -20.44 10.69 -4.60
C GLY A 274 -20.03 12.17 -4.52
N PHE A 275 -18.74 12.45 -4.54
CA PHE A 275 -18.22 13.81 -4.55
C PHE A 275 -18.46 14.45 -5.92
N ARG A 276 -19.25 15.53 -5.93
CA ARG A 276 -19.57 16.34 -7.10
C ARG A 276 -19.04 17.74 -6.87
N SER A 277 -17.96 18.09 -7.57
CA SER A 277 -17.27 19.38 -7.45
C SER A 277 -18.13 20.58 -7.86
N ASP A 278 -19.24 20.36 -8.57
CA ASP A 278 -20.18 21.38 -9.03
C ASP A 278 -21.25 21.80 -8.00
N LEU A 279 -21.39 21.07 -6.88
CA LEU A 279 -22.43 21.31 -5.88
C LEU A 279 -21.87 21.97 -4.62
N VAL A 280 -21.44 23.23 -4.74
CA VAL A 280 -20.96 24.08 -3.63
C VAL A 280 -22.05 24.31 -2.55
N HIS A 281 -23.32 24.04 -2.86
CA HIS A 281 -24.45 24.27 -1.97
C HIS A 281 -25.25 23.00 -1.58
N ASP A 282 -24.99 21.87 -2.23
CA ASP A 282 -25.66 20.58 -1.98
C ASP A 282 -24.60 19.48 -1.76
N ALA A 283 -23.71 19.69 -0.79
CA ALA A 283 -22.79 18.63 -0.37
C ALA A 283 -23.60 17.37 0.01
N PRO A 284 -23.16 16.17 -0.37
CA PRO A 284 -23.88 14.94 -0.03
C PRO A 284 -24.10 14.88 1.48
N LYS A 285 -25.33 14.50 1.88
CA LYS A 285 -25.74 14.40 3.29
C LYS A 285 -24.85 13.45 4.10
N GLU A 286 -24.18 12.53 3.41
CA GLU A 286 -23.26 11.57 4.00
C GLU A 286 -22.02 11.42 3.12
N VAL A 287 -20.83 11.53 3.73
CA VAL A 287 -19.55 11.29 3.07
C VAL A 287 -19.28 9.78 3.09
N ILE A 288 -19.10 9.20 1.91
CA ILE A 288 -18.71 7.81 1.74
C ILE A 288 -17.26 7.80 1.27
N VAL A 289 -16.43 7.00 1.94
CA VAL A 289 -15.04 6.77 1.54
C VAL A 289 -14.78 5.28 1.37
N LYS A 290 -13.85 4.94 0.47
CA LYS A 290 -13.33 3.60 0.29
C LYS A 290 -11.82 3.63 0.38
N VAL A 291 -11.24 2.75 1.18
CA VAL A 291 -9.79 2.61 1.34
C VAL A 291 -9.28 1.54 0.38
N ILE A 292 -8.19 1.81 -0.32
CA ILE A 292 -7.61 0.99 -1.39
C ILE A 292 -6.09 0.82 -1.20
N ASP A 293 -5.46 -0.04 -2.00
CA ASP A 293 -4.00 -0.21 -2.07
C ASP A 293 -3.37 -0.88 -0.82
N PHE A 294 -3.68 -2.17 -0.64
CA PHE A 294 -3.22 -2.96 0.52
C PHE A 294 -1.93 -3.76 0.25
N ASN A 295 -1.10 -3.36 -0.72
CA ASN A 295 0.12 -4.10 -1.10
C ASN A 295 1.21 -4.12 -0.03
N VAL A 296 1.16 -3.17 0.92
CA VAL A 296 2.06 -3.14 2.10
C VAL A 296 1.33 -3.46 3.40
N ALA A 297 0.12 -4.02 3.31
CA ALA A 297 -0.69 -4.31 4.48
C ALA A 297 -0.20 -5.56 5.23
N GLU A 298 -0.36 -5.53 6.55
CA GLU A 298 -0.05 -6.65 7.43
C GLU A 298 -1.34 -7.25 8.00
N VAL A 299 -1.50 -8.56 7.86
CA VAL A 299 -2.62 -9.32 8.42
C VAL A 299 -2.19 -9.95 9.75
N TYR A 300 -2.67 -9.37 10.85
CA TYR A 300 -2.21 -9.72 12.19
C TYR A 300 -2.72 -11.05 12.70
N LEU A 301 -3.85 -11.50 12.16
CA LEU A 301 -4.42 -12.81 12.45
C LEU A 301 -3.84 -13.90 11.56
N HIS A 302 -2.93 -13.55 10.63
CA HIS A 302 -2.29 -14.53 9.77
C HIS A 302 -1.26 -15.35 10.55
N PRO A 303 -1.24 -16.70 10.42
CA PRO A 303 -0.31 -17.56 11.16
C PRO A 303 1.17 -17.27 10.94
N LYS A 304 1.51 -16.64 9.80
CA LYS A 304 2.88 -16.28 9.41
C LYS A 304 3.27 -14.86 9.77
N CYS A 305 2.43 -14.09 10.47
CA CYS A 305 2.80 -12.74 10.83
C CYS A 305 3.95 -12.75 11.85
N ALA A 306 5.06 -12.05 11.58
CA ALA A 306 6.30 -12.13 12.37
C ALA A 306 6.15 -11.73 13.85
N ASN A 307 5.14 -10.92 14.14
CA ASN A 307 4.82 -10.47 15.49
C ASN A 307 3.50 -11.08 16.00
N ALA A 308 3.15 -12.29 15.54
CA ALA A 308 1.86 -12.90 15.81
C ALA A 308 1.51 -12.96 17.30
N ASP A 309 2.47 -13.21 18.20
CA ASP A 309 2.19 -13.30 19.64
C ASP A 309 1.89 -11.93 20.27
N ILE A 310 2.69 -10.91 19.96
CA ILE A 310 2.43 -9.52 20.37
C ILE A 310 1.07 -9.07 19.82
N LYS A 311 0.80 -9.40 18.56
CA LYS A 311 -0.43 -9.01 17.85
C LYS A 311 -1.65 -9.77 18.36
N ARG A 312 -1.52 -11.04 18.73
CA ARG A 312 -2.56 -11.80 19.43
C ARG A 312 -2.86 -11.18 20.78
N SER A 313 -1.84 -10.78 21.54
CA SER A 313 -2.06 -10.05 22.80
C SER A 313 -2.80 -8.73 22.59
N ILE A 314 -2.48 -7.98 21.53
CA ILE A 314 -3.23 -6.77 21.16
C ILE A 314 -4.69 -7.12 20.86
N MET A 315 -4.96 -8.18 20.11
CA MET A 315 -6.32 -8.61 19.77
C MET A 315 -7.11 -9.13 20.97
N GLU A 316 -6.49 -9.91 21.85
CA GLU A 316 -7.07 -10.37 23.12
C GLU A 316 -7.40 -9.19 24.03
N ARG A 317 -6.50 -8.20 24.10
CA ARG A 317 -6.80 -6.93 24.76
C ARG A 317 -7.96 -6.24 24.07
N MET A 318 -8.00 -6.13 22.74
CA MET A 318 -9.15 -5.50 22.06
C MET A 318 -10.48 -6.22 22.34
N GLN A 319 -10.49 -7.56 22.44
CA GLN A 319 -11.68 -8.31 22.86
C GLN A 319 -12.12 -7.98 24.29
N ALA A 320 -11.16 -7.76 25.19
CA ALA A 320 -11.46 -7.36 26.57
C ALA A 320 -12.11 -5.98 26.68
N TRP A 321 -11.97 -5.11 25.66
CA TRP A 321 -12.46 -3.72 25.68
C TRP A 321 -13.89 -3.56 25.17
N SER A 322 -14.71 -4.61 25.29
CA SER A 322 -16.05 -4.72 24.71
C SER A 322 -16.02 -4.47 23.20
N LEU A 323 -17.15 -4.48 22.50
CA LEU A 323 -17.24 -4.35 21.03
C LEU A 323 -16.81 -2.96 20.48
N LYS A 324 -15.93 -2.24 21.18
CA LYS A 324 -15.43 -0.91 20.83
C LYS A 324 -14.27 -0.99 19.86
N LEU A 325 -14.21 -0.01 18.98
CA LEU A 325 -13.15 0.13 17.99
C LEU A 325 -11.90 0.79 18.61
N PRO A 326 -10.70 0.52 18.08
CA PRO A 326 -9.52 1.30 18.44
C PRO A 326 -9.78 2.78 18.13
N SER A 327 -9.38 3.68 19.01
CA SER A 327 -9.60 5.11 18.78
C SER A 327 -8.72 5.60 17.61
N PRO A 328 -9.28 6.29 16.60
CA PRO A 328 -8.50 6.97 15.57
C PRO A 328 -7.45 7.90 16.16
N PHE A 329 -7.73 8.52 17.31
CA PHE A 329 -6.77 9.39 17.98
C PHE A 329 -5.52 8.63 18.43
N MET A 330 -5.66 7.43 18.99
CA MET A 330 -4.49 6.59 19.34
C MET A 330 -3.73 6.09 18.11
N ARG A 331 -4.45 5.81 17.02
CA ARG A 331 -3.88 5.28 15.77
C ARG A 331 -3.06 6.34 15.02
N PHE A 332 -3.54 7.59 14.99
CA PHE A 332 -3.03 8.63 14.11
C PHE A 332 -2.35 9.81 14.82
N TYR A 333 -2.16 9.74 16.14
CA TYR A 333 -1.40 10.74 16.88
C TYR A 333 0.01 10.91 16.28
N HIS A 334 0.37 12.14 15.91
CA HIS A 334 1.59 12.51 15.15
C HIS A 334 1.81 11.75 13.82
N SER A 335 0.76 11.14 13.27
CA SER A 335 0.86 10.31 12.05
C SER A 335 -0.04 10.82 10.91
N LEU A 336 -0.49 12.08 10.97
CA LEU A 336 -1.33 12.71 9.95
C LEU A 336 -0.55 13.51 8.89
N ASN A 337 0.78 13.34 8.81
CA ASN A 337 1.65 14.15 7.95
C ASN A 337 1.17 14.18 6.48
N GLY A 338 0.80 13.05 5.88
CA GLY A 338 0.30 13.01 4.50
C GLY A 338 -0.98 13.84 4.30
N PHE A 339 -1.92 13.77 5.26
CA PHE A 339 -3.15 14.57 5.24
C PHE A 339 -2.87 16.06 5.43
N VAL A 340 -1.93 16.40 6.31
CA VAL A 340 -1.52 17.78 6.57
C VAL A 340 -0.86 18.38 5.33
N TRP A 341 0.08 17.66 4.72
CA TRP A 341 0.84 18.13 3.56
C TRP A 341 -0.05 18.37 2.34
N GLU A 342 -1.08 17.55 2.17
CA GLU A 342 -2.08 17.73 1.11
C GLU A 342 -3.16 18.77 1.47
N GLY A 343 -3.15 19.33 2.68
CA GLY A 343 -4.07 20.40 3.11
C GLY A 343 -5.44 19.91 3.59
N TRP A 344 -5.57 18.62 3.92
CA TRP A 344 -6.78 18.02 4.48
C TRP A 344 -6.95 18.29 5.98
N CYS A 345 -5.84 18.40 6.70
CA CYS A 345 -5.79 18.68 8.13
C CYS A 345 -5.11 20.03 8.42
N PRO A 346 -5.42 20.67 9.56
CA PRO A 346 -4.62 21.80 10.06
C PRO A 346 -3.15 21.39 10.22
N ASN A 347 -2.23 22.28 9.87
CA ASN A 347 -0.80 22.01 9.99
C ASN A 347 -0.33 22.06 11.45
N ASP A 348 0.60 21.17 11.79
CA ASP A 348 1.37 21.23 13.03
C ASP A 348 2.61 22.11 12.77
N ASP A 349 2.42 23.42 12.63
CA ASP A 349 3.54 24.35 12.54
C ASP A 349 4.18 24.50 13.94
N PRO A 350 5.47 24.13 14.10
CA PRO A 350 6.17 24.23 15.39
C PRO A 350 6.37 25.67 15.88
N GLU A 351 6.24 26.69 15.01
CA GLU A 351 6.33 28.11 15.39
C GLU A 351 4.97 28.78 15.63
N SER A 352 3.86 28.12 15.27
CA SER A 352 2.52 28.58 15.63
C SER A 352 2.14 28.00 17.00
N ASP A 353 1.72 28.85 17.93
CA ASP A 353 1.26 28.44 19.26
C ASP A 353 0.04 27.48 19.16
N ASN A 354 0.34 26.17 19.04
CA ASN A 354 -0.46 24.95 19.25
C ASN A 354 -1.01 24.15 18.03
N GLN A 355 -0.34 23.02 17.74
CA GLN A 355 -0.92 21.65 17.73
C GLN A 355 -2.13 21.36 16.81
N GLY A 356 -2.14 21.85 15.57
CA GLY A 356 -3.30 21.78 14.68
C GLY A 356 -3.94 20.39 14.51
N SER A 357 -3.17 19.39 14.05
CA SER A 357 -3.72 18.10 13.62
C SER A 357 -4.05 17.18 14.81
N SER A 358 -3.19 17.14 15.82
CA SER A 358 -3.39 16.30 17.01
C SER A 358 -4.51 16.83 17.91
N LEU A 359 -4.61 18.15 18.10
CA LEU A 359 -5.72 18.75 18.85
C LEU A 359 -7.04 18.62 18.09
N TRP A 360 -7.01 18.79 16.76
CA TRP A 360 -8.17 18.50 15.92
C TRP A 360 -8.62 17.04 16.12
N LEU A 361 -7.70 16.08 16.03
CA LEU A 361 -7.99 14.66 16.17
C LEU A 361 -8.56 14.33 17.57
N TRP A 362 -7.98 14.89 18.63
CA TRP A 362 -8.52 14.79 19.98
C TRP A 362 -9.95 15.32 20.05
N ASN A 363 -10.22 16.52 19.52
CA ASN A 363 -11.56 17.10 19.53
C ASN A 363 -12.58 16.30 18.71
N GLN A 364 -12.16 15.60 17.65
CA GLN A 364 -13.06 14.77 16.85
C GLN A 364 -13.51 13.49 17.56
N PHE A 365 -12.65 12.89 18.40
CA PHE A 365 -12.83 11.51 18.87
C PHE A 365 -12.84 11.31 20.39
N LYS A 366 -12.45 12.30 21.21
CA LYS A 366 -12.32 12.15 22.68
C LYS A 366 -13.58 11.73 23.42
N CYS A 367 -14.76 12.08 22.91
CA CYS A 367 -16.05 11.78 23.53
C CYS A 367 -16.89 10.76 22.74
N ASP A 368 -16.30 10.09 21.75
CA ASP A 368 -17.04 9.17 20.89
C ASP A 368 -17.05 7.76 21.49
N GLU A 369 -18.22 7.35 21.99
CA GLU A 369 -18.39 6.12 22.76
C GLU A 369 -18.17 4.84 21.95
N ARG A 370 -18.18 4.93 20.61
CA ARG A 370 -17.87 3.81 19.70
C ARG A 370 -16.43 3.34 19.86
N TYR A 371 -15.54 4.23 20.31
CA TYR A 371 -14.13 3.94 20.45
C TYR A 371 -13.75 3.63 21.90
N ILE A 372 -12.65 2.91 22.02
CA ILE A 372 -11.97 2.72 23.28
C ILE A 372 -11.59 4.11 23.84
N PRO A 373 -11.97 4.43 25.10
CA PRO A 373 -11.67 5.72 25.70
C PRO A 373 -10.17 5.98 25.82
N VAL A 374 -9.77 7.23 25.57
CA VAL A 374 -8.37 7.67 25.57
C VAL A 374 -8.21 8.84 26.54
N VAL A 375 -7.14 8.83 27.32
CA VAL A 375 -6.66 9.97 28.09
C VAL A 375 -5.48 10.63 27.37
N TRP A 376 -5.56 11.96 27.26
CA TRP A 376 -4.49 12.79 26.73
C TRP A 376 -4.57 14.19 27.32
N ASP A 377 -3.39 14.75 27.59
CA ASP A 377 -3.26 16.09 28.15
C ASP A 377 -2.87 17.07 27.04
N PRO A 378 -3.81 17.91 26.56
CA PRO A 378 -3.52 18.88 25.50
C PRO A 378 -2.54 19.97 25.93
N THR A 379 -2.30 20.13 27.23
CA THR A 379 -1.29 21.07 27.75
C THR A 379 0.13 20.52 27.67
N HIS A 380 0.28 19.21 27.48
CA HIS A 380 1.55 18.51 27.30
C HIS A 380 1.50 17.65 26.02
N PRO A 381 1.40 18.27 24.84
CA PRO A 381 1.10 17.57 23.58
C PRO A 381 2.15 16.63 23.07
N TRP A 382 3.33 16.57 23.69
CA TRP A 382 4.37 15.57 23.43
C TRP A 382 4.16 14.28 24.22
N LYS A 383 3.31 14.29 25.26
CA LYS A 383 2.96 13.08 25.99
C LYS A 383 2.02 12.24 25.12
N ARG A 384 2.45 11.01 24.85
CA ARG A 384 1.66 10.05 24.08
C ARG A 384 0.31 9.80 24.77
N PRO A 385 -0.78 9.76 24.00
CA PRO A 385 -2.09 9.39 24.53
C PRO A 385 -2.07 7.94 25.01
N LYS A 386 -2.96 7.61 25.96
CA LYS A 386 -3.08 6.25 26.52
C LYS A 386 -4.54 5.85 26.60
N TYR A 387 -4.83 4.57 26.43
CA TYR A 387 -6.16 4.07 26.71
C TYR A 387 -6.48 4.15 28.21
N VAL A 388 -7.74 4.41 28.56
CA VAL A 388 -8.22 4.42 29.95
C VAL A 388 -8.27 3.00 30.48
N GLU A 389 -7.38 2.61 31.38
CA GLU A 389 -7.37 1.24 31.92
C GLU A 389 -8.76 0.78 32.38
N LEU A 390 -9.15 -0.43 31.98
CA LEU A 390 -10.39 -1.04 32.43
C LEU A 390 -10.28 -1.26 33.94
N GLU A 391 -11.02 -0.47 34.73
CA GLU A 391 -11.17 -0.75 36.16
C GLU A 391 -11.87 -2.11 36.32
N ASN A 392 -11.13 -3.10 36.84
CA ASN A 392 -11.54 -4.45 37.25
C ASN A 392 -11.65 -5.55 36.17
N THR A 393 -10.49 -6.10 35.77
CA THR A 393 -10.32 -7.57 35.71
C THR A 393 -8.95 -7.96 36.26
N SER A 394 -8.80 -7.91 37.58
CA SER A 394 -7.76 -8.70 38.27
C SER A 394 -8.34 -10.09 38.56
N PRO A 395 -7.64 -11.18 38.21
CA PRO A 395 -7.40 -12.25 39.16
C PRO A 395 -6.09 -11.92 39.89
N VAL A 396 -6.21 -11.86 41.21
CA VAL A 396 -5.19 -11.88 42.26
C VAL A 396 -3.75 -12.20 41.78
N SER A 397 -2.86 -11.30 42.19
CA SER A 397 -1.40 -11.32 42.18
C SER A 397 -0.70 -12.69 42.20
N SER A 398 0.34 -12.80 41.38
CA SER A 398 1.66 -13.20 41.88
C SER A 398 2.75 -12.52 41.04
N ASP A 399 3.36 -11.51 41.66
CA ASP A 399 4.77 -11.15 41.61
C ASP A 399 5.63 -11.74 40.46
N SER A 400 5.86 -10.92 39.43
CA SER A 400 7.17 -10.82 38.77
C SER A 400 7.20 -9.54 37.94
N GLY A 401 7.88 -8.52 38.45
CA GLY A 401 8.13 -7.28 37.72
C GLY A 401 8.89 -7.55 36.43
N ILE A 402 8.30 -7.16 35.31
CA ILE A 402 9.01 -6.91 34.06
C ILE A 402 8.53 -5.54 33.58
N GLU A 403 9.27 -4.49 33.94
CA GLU A 403 9.27 -3.23 33.19
C GLU A 403 9.83 -3.55 31.80
N VAL A 404 8.98 -3.51 30.77
CA VAL A 404 9.45 -3.42 29.39
C VAL A 404 9.69 -1.94 29.12
N ASP A 405 10.87 -1.48 29.51
CA ASP A 405 11.44 -0.24 28.99
C ASP A 405 11.67 -0.45 27.49
N MET A 406 10.91 0.25 26.65
CA MET A 406 11.28 0.42 25.25
C MET A 406 12.42 1.44 25.19
N GLU A 407 13.63 1.00 25.55
CA GLU A 407 14.86 1.73 25.27
C GLU A 407 15.00 1.91 23.75
N GLU A 408 15.32 3.14 23.34
CA GLU A 408 15.77 3.49 21.99
C GLU A 408 16.90 2.54 21.54
N PRO A 409 17.00 2.21 20.24
CA PRO A 409 18.09 1.37 19.76
C PRO A 409 19.42 2.11 19.95
N LYS A 410 20.22 1.63 20.91
CA LYS A 410 21.61 2.03 21.14
C LYS A 410 22.39 1.86 19.83
N LYS A 411 23.04 2.94 19.39
CA LYS A 411 24.04 2.98 18.33
C LYS A 411 25.04 1.84 18.55
N ARG A 412 25.14 0.90 17.59
CA ARG A 412 26.21 -0.10 17.57
C ARG A 412 27.52 0.58 17.21
N GLU A 413 28.41 0.69 18.20
CA GLU A 413 29.83 0.95 18.00
C GLU A 413 30.46 -0.27 17.29
N TRP A 414 31.11 -0.02 16.16
CA TRP A 414 31.95 -1.02 15.49
C TRP A 414 33.29 -1.08 16.23
N ILE A 415 33.57 -2.21 16.87
CA ILE A 415 34.90 -2.51 17.39
C ILE A 415 35.68 -3.22 16.28
N GLU A 416 36.79 -2.59 15.87
CA GLU A 416 37.84 -3.17 15.05
C GLU A 416 38.48 -4.36 15.78
N ALA A 417 38.57 -5.51 15.10
CA ALA A 417 39.49 -6.57 15.47
C ALA A 417 40.50 -6.75 14.32
N VAL A 418 41.63 -6.08 14.49
CA VAL A 418 42.89 -6.38 13.81
C VAL A 418 43.45 -7.64 14.45
N GLU A 419 43.55 -8.73 13.69
CA GLU A 419 44.51 -9.80 14.01
C GLU A 419 45.45 -9.98 12.84
N MET A 420 46.65 -9.41 13.02
CA MET A 420 47.88 -9.90 12.40
C MET A 420 48.29 -11.20 13.11
N THR A 421 48.70 -12.23 12.38
CA THR A 421 50.08 -12.74 12.45
C THR A 421 50.29 -13.90 11.47
N ASP A 422 51.36 -13.74 10.68
CA ASP A 422 52.24 -14.71 10.00
C ASP A 422 51.67 -15.89 9.20
#